data_AF-A0A914Y480-F1
#
_entry.id   AF-A0A914Y480-F1
#
_cell.length_a   1.000
_cell.length_b   1.000
_cell.length_c   1.000
_cell.angle_alpha   90.00
_cell.angle_beta   90.00
_cell.angle_gamma   90.00
#
_symmetry.space_group_name_H-M   'P 1'
#
loop_
_entity.id
_entity.type
_entity.pdbx_description
1 polymer ?
#
loop_
_entity_poly.entity_id
_entity_poly.type
_entity_poly.pdbx_seq_one_letter_code
_entity_poly.pdbx_strand_id
1 'polypeptide(L)'
;MTVDLNEKLSGQCQRLFEDKQFIEDLKSENFEFGIFEPIDFCGYGLLKVIGVDKYAISAPMVLSEEMAYAIGLPGRQVGFPMTQDYHPEMTFVEQKK
;
A
#
# COMPACT_ATOMS: atom_id res chain seq x y z
N MET A 1 21.63 -3.19 -15.83
CA MET A 1 21.57 -2.58 -14.48
C MET A 1 20.37 -3.17 -13.76
N THR A 2 20.59 -4.20 -12.95
CA THR A 2 19.58 -4.67 -12.00
C THR A 2 19.64 -3.74 -10.81
N VAL A 3 18.59 -2.94 -10.63
CA VAL A 3 18.44 -2.09 -9.44
C VAL A 3 18.15 -3.02 -8.26
N ASP A 4 19.03 -3.02 -7.25
CA ASP A 4 18.75 -3.75 -6.01
C ASP A 4 17.62 -3.02 -5.27
N LEU A 5 16.48 -3.69 -5.15
CA LEU A 5 15.29 -3.14 -4.53
C LEU A 5 15.54 -2.86 -3.05
N ASN A 6 16.35 -3.68 -2.37
CA ASN A 6 16.64 -3.53 -0.96
C ASN A 6 17.43 -2.24 -0.69
N GLU A 7 18.42 -1.94 -1.52
CA GLU A 7 19.24 -0.73 -1.41
C GLU A 7 18.41 0.55 -1.61
N LYS A 8 17.48 0.53 -2.57
CA LYS A 8 16.59 1.68 -2.78
C LYS A 8 15.56 1.86 -1.67
N LEU A 9 15.03 0.78 -1.12
CA LEU A 9 14.09 0.83 -0.01
C LEU A 9 14.79 1.33 1.27
N SER A 10 15.98 0.80 1.58
CA SER A 10 16.78 1.28 2.72
C SER A 10 17.20 2.74 2.56
N GLY A 11 17.60 3.16 1.35
CA GLY A 11 17.99 4.54 1.07
C GLY A 11 16.84 5.54 1.11
N GLN A 12 15.59 5.12 0.95
CA GLN A 12 14.42 5.98 1.18
C GLN A 12 14.19 6.19 2.68
N CYS A 13 14.23 5.10 3.45
CA CYS A 13 14.11 5.16 4.91
C CYS A 13 15.19 6.06 5.53
N GLN A 14 16.43 5.91 5.09
CA GLN A 14 17.55 6.70 5.61
C GLN A 14 17.33 8.20 5.38
N ARG A 15 16.96 8.60 4.15
CA ARG A 15 16.71 10.01 3.83
C ARG A 15 15.58 10.61 4.66
N LEU A 16 14.53 9.84 4.92
CA LEU A 16 13.42 10.25 5.78
C LEU A 16 13.89 10.60 7.20
N PHE A 17 14.76 9.77 7.79
CA PHE A 17 15.26 10.00 9.15
C PHE A 17 16.40 11.02 9.24
N GLU A 18 17.07 11.32 8.12
CA GLU A 18 18.09 12.38 8.04
C GLU A 18 17.46 13.79 8.07
N ASP A 19 16.21 13.93 7.61
CA ASP A 19 15.46 15.19 7.67
C ASP A 19 14.93 15.47 9.10
N LYS A 20 15.81 16.02 9.93
CA LYS A 20 15.48 16.34 11.33
C LYS A 20 14.38 17.38 11.47
N GLN A 21 14.30 18.34 10.54
CA GLN A 21 13.29 19.40 10.62
C GLN A 21 11.90 18.79 10.42
N PHE A 22 11.75 17.94 9.41
CA PHE A 22 10.51 17.21 9.17
C PHE A 22 10.06 16.38 10.38
N ILE A 23 10.99 15.66 11.03
CA ILE A 23 10.68 14.86 12.22
C ILE A 23 10.20 15.73 13.39
N GLU A 24 10.85 16.88 13.63
CA GLU A 24 10.45 17.80 14.69
C GLU A 24 9.10 18.46 14.40
N ASP A 25 8.83 18.81 13.14
CA ASP A 25 7.53 19.32 12.71
C ASP A 25 6.42 18.29 13.00
N LEU A 26 6.63 17.02 12.63
CA LEU A 26 5.66 15.94 12.92
C LEU A 26 5.44 15.69 14.42
N LYS A 27 6.48 15.81 15.25
CA LYS A 27 6.31 15.74 16.72
C LYS A 27 5.49 16.89 17.25
N SER A 28 5.66 18.09 16.70
CA SER A 28 4.98 19.31 17.15
C SER A 28 3.46 19.27 16.91
N GLU A 29 3.02 18.50 15.91
CA GLU A 29 1.60 18.29 15.59
C GLU A 29 0.86 17.40 16.60
N ASN A 30 1.59 16.64 17.46
CA ASN A 30 1.01 15.81 18.52
C ASN A 30 -0.06 14.80 18.02
N PHE A 31 0.23 14.08 16.94
CA PHE A 31 -0.67 13.06 16.42
C PHE A 31 -0.99 11.98 17.46
N GLU A 32 -2.26 11.57 17.54
CA GLU A 32 -2.69 10.51 18.47
C GLU A 32 -2.76 9.12 17.81
N PHE A 33 -2.70 9.06 16.48
CA PHE A 33 -2.89 7.84 15.71
C PHE A 33 -2.17 7.93 14.35
N GLY A 34 -1.52 6.84 13.95
CA GLY A 34 -0.83 6.71 12.66
C GLY A 34 -1.51 5.72 11.72
N ILE A 35 -1.47 5.98 10.41
CA ILE A 35 -1.85 5.02 9.37
C ILE A 35 -0.71 4.96 8.37
N PHE A 36 -0.25 3.76 8.04
CA PHE A 36 0.75 3.56 6.99
C PHE A 36 0.46 2.30 6.18
N GLU A 37 1.04 2.21 4.99
CA GLU A 37 0.89 1.05 4.12
C GLU A 37 1.93 -0.03 4.44
N PRO A 38 1.63 -1.32 4.19
CA PRO A 38 2.58 -2.40 4.45
C PRO A 38 3.85 -2.32 3.59
N ILE A 39 3.82 -1.59 2.48
CA ILE A 39 4.98 -1.36 1.60
C ILE A 39 5.82 -0.16 2.06
N ASP A 40 5.33 0.62 3.02
CA ASP A 40 6.06 1.72 3.63
C ASP A 40 6.89 1.19 4.81
N PHE A 41 8.02 0.56 4.48
CA PHE A 41 8.83 -0.18 5.44
C PHE A 41 9.40 0.68 6.59
N CYS A 42 9.51 2.00 6.43
CA CYS A 42 9.92 2.91 7.49
C CYS A 42 8.77 3.47 8.33
N GLY A 43 7.51 3.28 7.92
CA GLY A 43 6.35 3.87 8.59
C GLY A 43 6.29 3.56 10.09
N TYR A 44 6.54 2.32 10.48
CA TYR A 44 6.61 1.94 11.90
C TYR A 44 7.71 2.69 12.67
N GLY A 45 8.89 2.82 12.07
CA GLY A 45 10.00 3.55 12.67
C GLY A 45 9.69 5.04 12.82
N LEU A 46 9.05 5.64 11.82
CA LEU A 46 8.64 7.04 11.85
C LEU A 46 7.69 7.30 13.02
N LEU A 47 6.61 6.52 13.12
CA LEU A 47 5.61 6.64 14.18
C LEU A 47 6.25 6.51 15.57
N LYS A 48 7.17 5.56 15.73
CA LYS A 48 7.92 5.39 16.98
C LYS A 48 8.80 6.59 17.33
N VAL A 49 9.47 7.19 16.34
CA VAL A 49 10.32 8.38 16.56
C VAL A 49 9.49 9.61 16.94
N ILE A 50 8.29 9.76 16.37
CA ILE A 50 7.40 10.89 16.67
C ILE A 50 6.52 10.68 17.91
N GLY A 51 6.62 9.52 18.58
CA GLY A 51 5.91 9.22 19.82
C GLY A 51 4.47 8.70 19.64
N VAL A 52 4.13 8.17 18.47
CA VAL A 52 2.81 7.61 18.18
C VAL A 52 2.80 6.10 18.39
N ASP A 53 2.12 5.64 19.44
CA ASP A 53 2.03 4.22 19.80
C ASP A 53 0.81 3.50 19.20
N LYS A 54 -0.23 4.25 18.81
CA LYS A 54 -1.48 3.71 18.25
C LYS A 54 -1.43 3.85 16.72
N TYR A 55 -1.52 2.73 16.01
CA TYR A 55 -1.47 2.76 14.55
C TYR A 55 -2.25 1.63 13.89
N ALA A 56 -2.63 1.85 12.62
CA ALA A 56 -3.14 0.81 11.73
C ALA A 56 -2.27 0.69 10.48
N ILE A 57 -2.10 -0.55 10.03
CA ILE A 57 -1.54 -0.85 8.72
C ILE A 57 -2.71 -0.98 7.76
N SER A 58 -2.76 -0.12 6.75
CA SER A 58 -3.79 -0.14 5.72
C SER A 58 -3.20 -0.66 4.42
N ALA A 59 -3.79 -1.72 3.86
CA ALA A 59 -3.49 -2.16 2.51
C ALA A 59 -4.70 -1.83 1.65
N PRO A 60 -4.69 -0.71 0.89
CA PRO A 60 -5.78 -0.41 -0.03
C PRO A 60 -5.77 -1.48 -1.13
N MET A 61 -6.74 -2.37 -1.05
CA MET A 61 -6.99 -3.34 -2.10
C MET A 61 -8.03 -2.79 -3.05
N VAL A 62 -7.90 -3.15 -4.32
CA VAL A 62 -8.99 -2.93 -5.27
C VAL A 62 -10.16 -3.81 -4.84
N LEU A 63 -11.35 -3.20 -4.77
CA LEU A 63 -12.58 -3.93 -4.52
C LEU A 63 -12.78 -4.96 -5.64
N SER A 64 -12.88 -6.25 -5.30
CA SER A 64 -13.16 -7.28 -6.30
C SER A 64 -14.56 -7.07 -6.88
N GLU A 65 -14.81 -7.60 -8.09
CA GLU A 65 -16.12 -7.48 -8.71
C GLU A 65 -17.22 -8.14 -7.86
N GLU A 66 -16.92 -9.28 -7.23
CA GLU A 66 -17.83 -9.98 -6.34
C GLU A 66 -18.20 -9.12 -5.14
N MET A 67 -17.21 -8.47 -4.53
CA MET A 67 -17.45 -7.58 -3.40
C MET A 67 -18.24 -6.33 -3.84
N ALA A 68 -17.92 -5.75 -5.00
CA ALA A 68 -18.63 -4.60 -5.56
C ALA A 68 -20.11 -4.91 -5.81
N TYR A 69 -20.38 -6.07 -6.41
CA TYR A 69 -21.73 -6.58 -6.63
C TYR A 69 -22.46 -6.81 -5.30
N ALA A 70 -21.81 -7.45 -4.32
CA ALA A 70 -22.42 -7.76 -3.03
C ALA A 70 -22.82 -6.50 -2.24
N ILE A 71 -22.12 -5.38 -2.42
CA ILE A 71 -22.44 -4.11 -1.74
C ILE A 71 -23.24 -3.12 -2.60
N GLY A 72 -23.76 -3.57 -3.75
CA GLY A 72 -24.61 -2.76 -4.62
C GLY A 72 -23.90 -1.60 -5.32
N LEU A 73 -22.57 -1.60 -5.34
CA LEU A 73 -21.82 -0.68 -6.18
C LEU A 73 -21.88 -1.14 -7.63
N PRO A 74 -21.91 -0.21 -8.61
CA PRO A 74 -21.78 -0.58 -10.00
C PRO A 74 -20.45 -1.33 -10.17
N GLY A 75 -20.49 -2.50 -10.80
CA GLY A 75 -19.29 -3.26 -11.17
C GLY A 75 -18.31 -2.33 -11.89
N ARG A 76 -17.04 -2.38 -11.51
CA ARG A 76 -16.03 -1.42 -11.96
C ARG A 76 -15.88 -1.52 -13.49
N GLN A 77 -16.29 -0.49 -14.24
CA GLN A 77 -16.08 -0.40 -15.70
C GLN A 77 -14.65 -0.03 -16.13
N VAL A 78 -13.69 0.01 -15.20
CA VAL A 78 -12.27 0.24 -15.52
C VAL A 78 -11.47 -1.01 -15.20
N GLY A 79 -11.53 -1.96 -16.13
CA GLY A 79 -10.53 -3.02 -16.25
C GLY A 79 -9.18 -2.37 -16.50
N PHE A 80 -8.34 -2.31 -15.46
CA PHE A 80 -6.91 -2.20 -15.68
C PHE A 80 -6.47 -3.52 -16.33
N PRO A 81 -5.88 -3.52 -17.53
CA PRO A 81 -5.48 -4.73 -18.24
C PRO A 81 -4.16 -5.25 -17.67
N MET A 82 -4.10 -5.53 -16.36
CA MET A 82 -2.83 -5.87 -15.70
C MET A 82 -2.88 -7.15 -14.85
N THR A 83 -4.02 -7.83 -14.74
CA THR A 83 -4.05 -9.16 -14.11
C THR A 83 -4.97 -10.09 -14.88
N GLN A 84 -4.33 -11.05 -15.57
CA GLN A 84 -4.86 -12.28 -16.16
C GLN A 84 -5.52 -12.19 -17.55
N ASP A 85 -4.67 -12.11 -18.59
CA ASP A 85 -4.92 -12.69 -19.91
C ASP A 85 -3.58 -13.05 -20.61
N TYR A 86 -2.71 -13.80 -19.92
CA TYR A 86 -1.52 -14.42 -20.54
C TYR A 86 -1.58 -15.95 -20.48
N HIS A 87 -2.77 -16.53 -20.43
CA HIS A 87 -2.93 -17.95 -20.74
C HIS A 87 -3.82 -18.05 -21.99
N PRO A 88 -3.34 -18.62 -23.11
CA PRO A 88 -4.13 -18.77 -24.33
C PRO A 88 -5.27 -19.79 -24.18
N GLU A 89 -5.48 -20.32 -22.98
CA GLU A 89 -6.50 -21.31 -22.68
C GLU A 89 -7.57 -20.71 -21.76
N MET A 90 -8.82 -20.84 -22.21
CA MET A 90 -10.01 -20.45 -21.46
C MET A 90 -10.02 -21.14 -20.09
N THR A 91 -10.29 -20.38 -19.03
CA THR A 91 -10.45 -20.98 -17.69
C THR A 91 -11.68 -21.91 -17.65
N PHE A 92 -11.65 -22.93 -16.78
CA PHE A 92 -12.70 -23.96 -16.66
C PHE A 92 -14.13 -23.41 -16.51
N VAL A 93 -14.28 -22.17 -16.03
CA VAL A 93 -15.57 -21.51 -15.86
C VAL A 93 -16.16 -21.09 -17.20
N GLU A 94 -15.33 -20.67 -18.16
CA GLU A 94 -15.79 -20.29 -19.50
C GLU A 94 -16.08 -21.49 -20.40
N GLN A 95 -15.47 -22.66 -20.13
CA GLN A 95 -15.75 -23.89 -20.89
C GLN A 95 -17.12 -24.51 -20.59
N LYS A 96 -17.80 -24.09 -19.52
CA LYS A 96 -19.10 -24.64 -19.07
C LYS A 96 -20.30 -23.76 -19.40
N LYS A 97 -20.11 -22.73 -20.22
CA LYS A 97 -21.19 -21.87 -20.73
C LYS A 97 -21.45 -22.18 -22.20
#